data_AF-A0A932L3Z4-F1
#
_entry.id   AF-A0A932L3Z4-F1
#
_cell.length_a   1.000
_cell.length_b   1.000
_cell.length_c   1.000
_cell.angle_alpha   90.00
_cell.angle_beta   90.00
_cell.angle_gamma   90.00
#
_symmetry.space_group_name_H-M   'P 1'
#
loop_
_entity.id
_entity.type
_entity.pdbx_description
1 polymer ?
#
loop_
_entity_poly.entity_id
_entity_poly.type
_entity_poly.pdbx_seq_one_letter_code
_entity_poly.pdbx_strand_id
1 'polypeptide(L)'
;MRSPFPGMDPYIEAAGLWEDFHTKLIGDIERTLSALLPERYVVRAHERRYVELVYAAEAADPRRYQPDVAVLATPAWQPADEELQAETVAAVAEEDPRAFRMHGLVELERRETFLEVHEVDPHRRLITGIEVLSPANKRYGSSGWVLHERKRQAFLMGYANLVEIDLLRRGRRMPMAEKWPESPYYLLVLRKERAPECLVRTAFFNKPLPPLAIPLKPMDDDVRIELQPLVDEIYSRSRYYQDIDYHEPLQPPLSPADVAWLEQRLREAN
;
A
#
# COMPACT_ATOMS: atom_id res chain seq x y z
N MET A 1 13.21 17.42 -5.77
CA MET A 1 14.15 16.79 -4.81
C MET A 1 14.10 15.28 -4.99
N ARG A 2 15.18 14.56 -4.65
CA ARG A 2 15.17 13.08 -4.57
C ARG A 2 14.95 12.66 -3.13
N SER A 3 14.51 11.43 -2.93
CA SER A 3 14.47 10.83 -1.58
C SER A 3 15.87 10.85 -0.96
N PRO A 4 16.01 11.13 0.34
CA PRO A 4 17.29 11.00 1.03
C PRO A 4 17.72 9.53 1.13
N PHE A 5 16.79 8.59 0.98
CA PHE A 5 17.03 7.16 1.04
C PHE A 5 17.42 6.60 -0.33
N PRO A 6 18.54 5.86 -0.45
CA PRO A 6 18.89 5.16 -1.68
C PRO A 6 17.99 3.96 -1.97
N GLY A 7 17.22 3.48 -0.98
CA GLY A 7 16.24 2.40 -1.07
C GLY A 7 14.80 2.90 -0.97
N MET A 8 13.92 2.09 -0.37
CA MET A 8 12.55 2.49 -0.06
C MET A 8 12.51 3.48 1.12
N ASP A 9 11.90 4.66 0.93
CA ASP A 9 11.73 5.65 2.00
C ASP A 9 10.68 5.19 3.04
N PRO A 10 11.08 4.88 4.29
CA PRO A 10 10.15 4.42 5.33
C PRO A 10 9.14 5.48 5.78
N TYR A 11 9.39 6.76 5.50
CA TYR A 11 8.50 7.85 5.87
C TYR A 11 7.27 7.96 4.97
N ILE A 12 7.30 7.39 3.76
CA ILE A 12 6.10 7.32 2.90
C ILE A 12 4.99 6.55 3.61
N GLU A 13 5.31 5.43 4.25
CA GLU A 13 4.34 4.69 5.07
C GLU A 13 3.99 5.47 6.34
N ALA A 14 4.98 6.04 7.04
CA ALA A 14 4.77 6.69 8.33
C ALA A 14 3.92 7.98 8.25
N ALA A 15 4.09 8.76 7.18
CA ALA A 15 3.33 9.98 6.91
C ALA A 15 1.91 9.72 6.38
N GLY A 16 1.54 8.45 6.16
CA GLY A 16 0.23 8.07 5.63
C GLY A 16 0.08 8.31 4.13
N LEU A 17 1.19 8.39 3.38
CA LEU A 17 1.22 8.60 1.93
C LEU A 17 1.20 7.29 1.14
N TRP A 18 1.11 6.15 1.83
CA TRP A 18 1.22 4.83 1.21
C TRP A 18 0.16 4.56 0.14
N GLU A 19 -1.10 4.99 0.34
CA GLU A 19 -2.19 4.74 -0.62
C GLU A 19 -1.93 5.42 -1.97
N ASP A 20 -1.46 6.67 -1.92
CA ASP A 20 -1.06 7.44 -3.10
C ASP A 20 0.18 6.83 -3.77
N PHE A 21 1.21 6.48 -3.00
CA PHE A 21 2.42 5.82 -3.50
C PHE A 21 2.10 4.47 -4.15
N HIS A 22 1.29 3.65 -3.49
CA HIS A 22 0.91 2.30 -3.90
C HIS A 22 0.20 2.31 -5.25
N THR A 23 -0.78 3.18 -5.41
CA THR A 23 -1.52 3.34 -6.69
C THR A 23 -0.57 3.74 -7.82
N LYS A 24 0.32 4.68 -7.56
CA LYS A 24 1.32 5.16 -8.52
C LYS A 24 2.34 4.07 -8.88
N LEU A 25 2.81 3.29 -7.91
CA LEU A 25 3.75 2.21 -8.13
C LEU A 25 3.15 1.10 -8.99
N ILE A 26 1.90 0.71 -8.73
CA ILE A 26 1.18 -0.26 -9.57
C ILE A 26 1.10 0.24 -11.02
N GLY A 27 0.67 1.49 -11.23
CA GLY A 27 0.56 2.06 -12.56
C GLY A 27 1.92 2.14 -13.28
N ASP A 28 3.00 2.45 -12.56
CA ASP A 28 4.35 2.49 -13.12
C ASP A 28 4.88 1.12 -13.50
N ILE A 29 4.61 0.11 -12.66
CA ILE A 29 4.94 -1.30 -12.96
C ILE A 29 4.14 -1.77 -14.18
N GLU A 30 2.84 -1.45 -14.26
CA GLU A 30 2.00 -1.82 -15.42
C GLU A 30 2.52 -1.18 -16.71
N ARG A 31 2.84 0.12 -16.70
CA ARG A 31 3.40 0.80 -17.87
C ARG A 31 4.74 0.23 -18.30
N THR A 32 5.62 -0.03 -17.32
CA THR A 32 6.94 -0.62 -17.58
C THR A 32 6.81 -2.02 -18.16
N LEU A 33 5.95 -2.86 -17.57
CA LEU A 33 5.69 -4.20 -18.08
C LEU A 33 5.06 -4.21 -19.45
N SER A 34 4.09 -3.32 -19.70
CA SER A 34 3.45 -3.21 -21.01
C SER A 34 4.45 -2.94 -22.13
N ALA A 35 5.54 -2.20 -21.84
CA ALA A 35 6.59 -1.90 -22.81
C ALA A 35 7.62 -3.05 -22.97
N LEU A 36 7.80 -3.88 -21.95
CA LEU A 36 8.85 -4.92 -21.92
C LEU A 36 8.33 -6.34 -22.22
N LEU A 37 7.02 -6.58 -22.05
CA LEU A 37 6.43 -7.88 -22.28
C LEU A 37 6.46 -8.25 -23.77
N PRO A 38 6.82 -9.51 -24.13
CA PRO A 38 6.66 -10.01 -25.49
C PRO A 38 5.20 -9.94 -25.97
N GLU A 39 4.96 -9.80 -27.27
CA GLU A 39 3.62 -9.59 -27.87
C GLU A 39 2.56 -10.64 -27.48
N ARG A 40 2.99 -11.85 -27.14
CA ARG A 40 2.09 -12.93 -26.68
C ARG A 40 1.56 -12.74 -25.25
N TYR A 41 2.05 -11.74 -24.53
CA TYR A 41 1.67 -11.44 -23.16
C TYR A 41 1.09 -10.05 -23.06
N VAL A 42 0.21 -9.91 -22.08
CA VAL A 42 -0.41 -8.63 -21.79
C VAL A 42 -0.56 -8.47 -20.28
N VAL A 43 -0.20 -7.31 -19.75
CA VAL A 43 -0.45 -6.95 -18.35
C VAL A 43 -1.73 -6.14 -18.25
N ARG A 44 -2.50 -6.40 -17.20
CA ARG A 44 -3.74 -5.67 -16.88
C ARG A 44 -3.82 -5.40 -15.39
N ALA A 45 -4.20 -4.18 -15.03
CA ALA A 45 -4.66 -3.88 -13.69
C ALA A 45 -6.08 -4.41 -13.45
N HIS A 46 -6.26 -5.03 -12.28
CA HIS A 46 -7.54 -5.54 -11.79
C HIS A 46 -7.79 -4.99 -10.38
N GLU A 47 -9.06 -4.91 -9.99
CA GLU A 47 -9.47 -4.41 -8.68
C GLU A 47 -10.29 -5.46 -7.94
N ARG A 48 -10.04 -5.60 -6.64
CA ARG A 48 -10.89 -6.34 -5.70
C ARG A 48 -11.56 -5.36 -4.75
N ARG A 49 -12.88 -5.50 -4.59
CA ARG A 49 -13.68 -4.75 -3.63
C ARG A 49 -14.11 -5.62 -2.46
N TYR A 50 -14.09 -5.05 -1.26
CA TYR A 50 -14.66 -5.67 -0.08
C TYR A 50 -15.10 -4.63 0.94
N VAL A 51 -16.01 -5.01 1.82
CA VAL A 51 -16.50 -4.17 2.91
C VAL A 51 -15.81 -4.57 4.21
N GLU A 52 -15.53 -3.57 5.03
CA GLU A 52 -14.98 -3.75 6.37
C GLU A 52 -15.77 -2.90 7.37
N LEU A 53 -15.96 -3.44 8.58
CA LEU A 53 -16.53 -2.69 9.69
C LEU A 53 -15.40 -1.97 10.45
N VAL A 54 -15.47 -0.64 10.50
CA VAL A 54 -14.46 0.21 11.15
C VAL A 54 -15.10 1.19 12.12
N TYR A 55 -14.28 1.81 12.97
CA TYR A 55 -14.75 2.94 13.77
C TYR A 55 -15.10 4.13 12.87
N ALA A 56 -16.14 4.89 13.24
CA ALA A 56 -16.58 6.05 12.46
C ALA A 56 -15.45 7.07 12.21
N ALA A 57 -14.51 7.23 13.16
CA ALA A 57 -13.35 8.10 12.99
C ALA A 57 -12.39 7.62 11.88
N GLU A 58 -12.24 6.30 11.68
CA GLU A 58 -11.44 5.74 10.58
C GLU A 58 -12.12 5.89 9.22
N ALA A 59 -13.45 5.80 9.20
CA ALA A 59 -14.23 6.02 7.98
C ALA A 59 -14.31 7.51 7.59
N ALA A 60 -14.28 8.40 8.58
CA ALA A 60 -14.36 9.84 8.40
C ALA A 60 -13.00 10.51 8.11
N ASP A 61 -11.93 9.75 7.85
CA ASP A 61 -10.61 10.29 7.53
C ASP A 61 -10.72 11.24 6.31
N PRO A 62 -10.55 12.57 6.50
CA PRO A 62 -10.78 13.55 5.45
C PRO A 62 -9.78 13.42 4.28
N ARG A 63 -8.67 12.70 4.46
CA ARG A 63 -7.72 12.37 3.39
C ARG A 63 -8.27 11.35 2.40
N ARG A 64 -9.31 10.61 2.78
CA ARG A 64 -10.02 9.61 1.95
C ARG A 64 -11.27 10.17 1.28
N TYR A 65 -11.64 11.41 1.62
CA TYR A 65 -12.76 12.06 0.98
C TYR A 65 -12.35 12.39 -0.46
N GLN A 66 -12.92 11.64 -1.41
CA GLN A 66 -12.75 11.88 -2.84
C GLN A 66 -13.97 12.66 -3.34
N PRO A 67 -13.91 14.01 -3.43
CA PRO A 67 -15.01 14.76 -4.00
C PRO A 67 -15.05 14.52 -5.50
N ASP A 68 -16.20 14.09 -6.04
CA ASP A 68 -16.40 14.03 -7.49
C ASP A 68 -16.37 15.43 -8.12
N VAL A 69 -16.71 16.47 -7.34
CA VAL A 69 -16.62 17.90 -7.67
C VAL A 69 -16.30 18.68 -6.39
N ALA A 70 -15.23 19.48 -6.39
CA ALA A 70 -14.96 20.46 -5.34
C ALA A 70 -15.48 21.83 -5.76
N VAL A 71 -16.54 22.32 -5.10
CA VAL A 71 -16.98 23.71 -5.22
C VAL A 71 -16.19 24.52 -4.19
N LEU A 72 -15.20 25.29 -4.64
CA LEU A 72 -14.56 26.30 -3.80
C LEU A 72 -15.58 27.41 -3.54
N ALA A 73 -16.09 27.49 -2.32
CA ALA A 73 -16.86 28.65 -1.88
C ALA A 73 -15.93 29.87 -1.85
N THR A 74 -16.10 30.81 -2.79
CA THR A 74 -15.63 32.18 -2.58
C THR A 74 -16.34 32.74 -1.35
N PRO A 75 -15.64 33.40 -0.41
CA PRO A 75 -16.28 34.01 0.74
C PRO A 75 -17.11 35.19 0.25
N ALA A 76 -18.40 34.96 0.01
CA ALA A 76 -19.35 35.99 -0.32
C ALA A 76 -20.37 36.08 0.80
N TRP A 77 -20.23 37.16 1.57
CA TRP A 77 -21.25 37.82 2.38
C TRP A 77 -21.72 37.09 3.65
N GLN A 78 -21.25 37.60 4.80
CA GLN A 78 -21.86 37.38 6.10
C GLN A 78 -23.08 38.32 6.24
N PRO A 79 -24.31 37.81 6.42
CA PRO A 79 -25.35 38.60 7.05
C PRO A 79 -24.99 38.77 8.52
N ALA A 80 -25.16 40.00 9.01
CA ALA A 80 -24.86 40.42 10.37
C ALA A 80 -25.58 39.54 11.41
N ASP A 81 -24.89 39.33 12.53
CA ASP A 81 -25.41 38.71 13.74
C ASP A 81 -26.72 39.38 14.20
N GLU A 82 -27.85 38.69 14.03
CA GLU A 82 -29.01 38.90 14.89
C GLU A 82 -28.93 37.90 16.03
N GLU A 83 -28.52 38.40 17.21
CA GLU A 83 -28.59 37.72 18.50
C GLU A 83 -30.03 37.28 18.79
N LEU A 84 -30.38 36.05 18.43
CA LEU A 84 -31.49 35.36 19.07
C LEU A 84 -30.97 34.74 20.37
N GLN A 85 -31.09 35.49 21.47
CA GLN A 85 -30.98 34.93 22.82
C GLN A 85 -32.18 34.00 23.07
N ALA A 86 -32.04 32.74 22.67
CA ALA A 86 -32.85 31.66 23.20
C ALA A 86 -32.16 31.14 24.47
N GLU A 87 -32.65 31.54 25.63
CA GLU A 87 -32.36 30.85 26.89
C GLU A 87 -32.92 29.42 26.80
N THR A 88 -32.12 28.49 26.30
CA THR A 88 -32.37 27.06 26.45
C THR A 88 -31.91 26.64 27.83
N VAL A 89 -32.85 26.59 28.78
CA VAL A 89 -32.66 25.86 30.03
C VAL A 89 -32.56 24.38 29.66
N ALA A 90 -31.34 23.87 29.51
CA ALA A 90 -31.10 22.46 29.31
C ALA A 90 -31.45 21.71 30.60
N ALA A 91 -32.66 21.15 30.65
CA ALA A 91 -32.99 20.14 31.64
C ALA A 91 -32.03 18.97 31.43
N VAL A 92 -31.10 18.78 32.37
CA VAL A 92 -30.25 17.60 32.42
C VAL A 92 -31.16 16.42 32.75
N ALA A 93 -31.59 15.69 31.74
CA ALA A 93 -32.27 14.43 31.94
C ALA A 93 -31.32 13.49 32.69
N GLU A 94 -31.73 13.00 33.86
CA GLU A 94 -31.01 11.92 34.54
C GLU A 94 -31.00 10.71 33.59
N GLU A 95 -29.84 10.41 33.00
CA GLU A 95 -29.65 9.23 32.17
C GLU A 95 -29.87 7.97 33.04
N ASP A 96 -30.62 6.99 32.52
CA ASP A 96 -30.84 5.71 33.21
C ASP A 96 -29.47 5.13 33.60
N PRO A 97 -29.22 4.79 34.88
CA PRO A 97 -27.94 4.26 35.33
C PRO A 97 -27.57 2.91 34.69
N ARG A 98 -28.47 2.29 33.93
CA ARG A 98 -28.23 1.08 33.10
C ARG A 98 -28.11 1.39 31.60
N ALA A 99 -28.19 2.66 31.19
CA ALA A 99 -27.93 3.07 29.82
C ALA A 99 -26.43 3.29 29.59
N PHE A 100 -25.92 2.69 28.52
CA PHE A 100 -24.53 2.87 28.10
C PHE A 100 -24.52 3.47 26.69
N ARG A 101 -23.71 4.51 26.50
CA ARG A 101 -23.44 5.04 25.16
C ARG A 101 -22.49 4.07 24.45
N MET A 102 -23.01 3.43 23.41
CA MET A 102 -22.24 2.54 22.55
C MET A 102 -22.15 3.15 21.16
N HIS A 103 -21.00 3.00 20.52
CA HIS A 103 -20.79 3.42 19.14
C HIS A 103 -20.73 2.18 18.26
N GLY A 104 -21.64 2.08 17.30
CA GLY A 104 -21.60 1.04 16.27
C GLY A 104 -20.40 1.24 15.34
N LEU A 105 -19.91 0.14 14.79
CA LEU A 105 -19.00 0.18 13.66
C LEU A 105 -19.77 0.55 12.39
N VAL A 106 -19.09 1.20 11.44
CA VAL A 106 -19.66 1.56 10.15
C VAL A 106 -19.00 0.77 9.03
N GLU A 107 -19.76 0.52 7.98
CA GLU A 107 -19.25 -0.12 6.78
C GLU A 107 -18.36 0.82 5.97
N LEU A 108 -17.28 0.27 5.45
CA LEU A 108 -16.34 1.00 4.61
C LEU A 108 -15.88 0.11 3.46
N GLU A 109 -16.19 0.54 2.24
CA GLU A 109 -15.71 -0.11 1.03
C GLU A 109 -14.20 0.12 0.86
N ARG A 110 -13.50 -0.95 0.52
CA ARG A 110 -12.08 -0.97 0.20
C ARG A 110 -11.90 -1.43 -1.24
N ARG A 111 -10.94 -0.82 -1.92
CA ARG A 111 -10.50 -1.18 -3.26
C ARG A 111 -9.02 -1.53 -3.20
N GLU A 112 -8.67 -2.70 -3.72
CA GLU A 112 -7.28 -3.13 -3.84
C GLU A 112 -6.96 -3.46 -5.29
N THR A 113 -6.00 -2.73 -5.84
CA THR A 113 -5.50 -2.98 -7.20
C THR A 113 -4.33 -3.96 -7.17
N PHE A 114 -4.29 -4.84 -8.16
CA PHE A 114 -3.17 -5.75 -8.43
C PHE A 114 -3.01 -5.90 -9.94
N LEU A 115 -1.88 -6.43 -10.39
CA LEU A 115 -1.63 -6.66 -11.81
C LEU A 115 -1.68 -8.16 -12.12
N GLU A 116 -2.16 -8.48 -13.30
CA GLU A 116 -2.13 -9.82 -13.85
C GLU A 116 -1.51 -9.81 -15.24
N VAL A 117 -0.55 -10.71 -15.46
CA VAL A 117 0.01 -10.99 -16.78
C VAL A 117 -0.73 -12.18 -17.36
N HIS A 118 -1.36 -11.98 -18.51
CA HIS A 118 -2.07 -13.01 -19.27
C HIS A 118 -1.35 -13.34 -20.57
N GLU A 119 -1.45 -14.59 -20.99
CA GLU A 119 -1.23 -14.95 -22.39
C GLU A 119 -2.37 -14.38 -23.24
N VAL A 120 -2.07 -13.77 -24.38
CA VAL A 120 -3.08 -13.26 -25.32
C VAL A 120 -3.90 -14.40 -25.93
N ASP A 121 -4.91 -14.06 -26.73
CA ASP A 121 -5.81 -15.03 -27.34
C ASP A 121 -5.07 -16.15 -28.10
N PRO A 122 -5.62 -17.39 -28.08
CA PRO A 122 -6.99 -17.72 -27.70
C PRO A 122 -7.20 -18.12 -26.23
N HIS A 123 -6.13 -18.24 -25.44
CA HIS A 123 -6.23 -18.93 -24.15
C HIS A 123 -6.49 -18.01 -22.95
N ARG A 124 -6.13 -16.71 -23.03
CA ARG A 124 -6.34 -15.70 -21.96
C ARG A 124 -5.90 -16.17 -20.58
N ARG A 125 -4.93 -17.08 -20.52
CA ARG A 125 -4.52 -17.76 -19.28
C ARG A 125 -3.74 -16.80 -18.41
N LEU A 126 -4.07 -16.77 -17.11
CA LEU A 126 -3.23 -16.11 -16.12
C LEU A 126 -1.88 -16.80 -16.07
N ILE A 127 -0.83 -16.03 -16.27
CA ILE A 127 0.57 -16.48 -16.21
C ILE A 127 1.18 -16.03 -14.89
N THR A 128 0.95 -14.79 -14.47
CA THR A 128 1.54 -14.23 -13.24
C THR A 128 0.61 -13.24 -12.58
N GLY A 129 0.33 -13.45 -11.30
CA GLY A 129 -0.23 -12.40 -10.43
C GLY A 129 0.90 -11.57 -9.82
N ILE A 130 0.75 -10.25 -9.80
CA ILE A 130 1.69 -9.32 -9.17
C ILE A 130 0.92 -8.49 -8.14
N GLU A 131 1.27 -8.66 -6.87
CA GLU A 131 0.65 -8.04 -5.71
C GLU A 131 1.63 -7.03 -5.09
N VAL A 132 1.31 -5.74 -5.17
CA VAL A 132 1.96 -4.73 -4.33
C VAL A 132 1.14 -4.64 -3.04
N LEU A 133 1.75 -4.96 -1.89
CA LEU A 133 0.96 -5.11 -0.67
C LEU A 133 0.43 -3.76 -0.15
N SER A 134 -0.82 -3.80 0.31
CA SER A 134 -1.47 -2.73 1.07
C SER A 134 -1.39 -3.02 2.58
N PRO A 135 -1.59 -2.01 3.46
CA PRO A 135 -1.69 -2.23 4.90
C PRO A 135 -2.80 -3.21 5.27
N ALA A 136 -3.89 -3.28 4.50
CA ALA A 136 -4.99 -4.20 4.75
C ALA A 136 -4.56 -5.67 4.53
N ASN A 137 -3.67 -5.95 3.57
CA ASN A 137 -3.12 -7.30 3.38
C ASN A 137 -2.29 -7.77 4.58
N LYS A 138 -1.79 -6.85 5.41
CA LYS A 138 -0.91 -7.15 6.56
C LYS A 138 -1.60 -6.99 7.91
N ARG A 139 -2.88 -6.59 7.94
CA ARG A 139 -3.68 -6.52 9.18
C ARG A 139 -4.36 -7.86 9.43
N TYR A 140 -3.74 -8.68 10.26
CA TYR A 140 -4.21 -10.02 10.61
C TYR A 140 -5.71 -10.03 10.97
N GLY A 141 -6.47 -10.94 10.35
CA GLY A 141 -7.90 -11.11 10.60
C GLY A 141 -8.82 -10.11 9.90
N SER A 142 -8.29 -9.07 9.25
CA SER A 142 -9.10 -8.17 8.42
C SER A 142 -9.59 -8.84 7.14
N SER A 143 -10.64 -8.29 6.52
CA SER A 143 -11.14 -8.76 5.22
C SER A 143 -10.04 -8.76 4.15
N GLY A 144 -9.18 -7.74 4.13
CA GLY A 144 -8.05 -7.64 3.19
C GLY A 144 -6.99 -8.72 3.40
N TRP A 145 -6.69 -9.07 4.66
CA TRP A 145 -5.80 -10.19 4.98
C TRP A 145 -6.37 -11.51 4.47
N VAL A 146 -7.62 -11.82 4.81
CA VAL A 146 -8.25 -13.10 4.47
C VAL A 146 -8.35 -13.29 2.96
N LEU A 147 -8.74 -12.23 2.23
CA LEU A 147 -8.85 -12.27 0.77
C LEU A 147 -7.48 -12.42 0.11
N HIS A 148 -6.46 -11.71 0.60
CA HIS A 148 -5.11 -11.85 0.09
C HIS A 148 -4.53 -13.24 0.39
N GLU A 149 -4.65 -13.73 1.63
CA GLU A 149 -4.19 -15.08 2.01
C GLU A 149 -4.85 -16.16 1.15
N ARG A 150 -6.17 -16.08 0.92
CA ARG A 150 -6.88 -17.02 0.04
C ARG A 150 -6.35 -16.99 -1.39
N LYS A 151 -6.10 -15.79 -1.94
CA LYS A 151 -5.53 -15.64 -3.30
C LYS A 151 -4.10 -16.21 -3.34
N ARG A 152 -3.29 -15.89 -2.33
CA ARG A 152 -1.93 -16.42 -2.16
C ARG A 152 -1.90 -17.95 -2.09
N GLN A 153 -2.84 -18.58 -1.38
CA GLN A 153 -2.97 -20.04 -1.34
C GLN A 153 -3.23 -20.64 -2.71
N ALA A 154 -4.05 -20.02 -3.57
CA ALA A 154 -4.26 -20.51 -4.93
C ALA A 154 -2.96 -20.55 -5.74
N PHE A 155 -2.10 -19.53 -5.62
CA PHE A 155 -0.79 -19.53 -6.27
C PHE A 155 0.18 -20.55 -5.65
N LEU A 156 0.19 -20.68 -4.33
CA LEU A 156 0.98 -21.71 -3.62
C LEU A 156 0.56 -23.14 -3.99
N MET A 157 -0.68 -23.34 -4.43
CA MET A 157 -1.18 -24.60 -5.00
C MET A 157 -0.86 -24.77 -6.50
N GLY A 158 -0.09 -23.86 -7.10
CA GLY A 158 0.35 -23.95 -8.49
C GLY A 158 -0.68 -23.46 -9.51
N TYR A 159 -1.57 -22.53 -9.15
CA TYR A 159 -2.52 -21.96 -10.13
C TYR A 159 -1.80 -21.20 -11.25
N ALA A 160 -0.93 -20.25 -10.89
CA ALA A 160 -0.05 -19.48 -11.77
C ALA A 160 1.20 -19.03 -11.01
N ASN A 161 2.10 -18.26 -11.64
CA ASN A 161 3.20 -17.62 -10.93
C ASN A 161 2.66 -16.50 -10.00
N LEU A 162 3.42 -16.16 -8.96
CA LEU A 162 3.10 -15.06 -8.06
C LEU A 162 4.33 -14.20 -7.80
N VAL A 163 4.13 -12.89 -7.82
CA VAL A 163 5.12 -11.91 -7.38
C VAL A 163 4.47 -11.06 -6.29
N GLU A 164 5.09 -10.99 -5.11
CA GLU A 164 4.64 -10.10 -4.02
C GLU A 164 5.71 -9.04 -3.74
N ILE A 165 5.30 -7.77 -3.72
CA ILE A 165 6.15 -6.61 -3.44
C ILE A 165 5.69 -6.04 -2.09
N ASP A 166 6.41 -6.39 -1.03
CA ASP A 166 6.11 -5.94 0.33
C ASP A 166 7.13 -4.89 0.79
N LEU A 167 6.79 -3.65 0.50
CA LEU A 167 7.53 -2.43 0.86
C LEU A 167 6.93 -1.73 2.10
N LEU A 168 6.13 -2.46 2.90
CA LEU A 168 5.57 -1.98 4.16
C LEU A 168 6.39 -2.51 5.34
N ARG A 169 6.64 -1.65 6.33
CA ARG A 169 7.29 -2.02 7.59
C ARG A 169 6.28 -2.48 8.63
N ARG A 170 5.08 -1.89 8.66
CA ARG A 170 4.03 -2.26 9.62
C ARG A 170 3.28 -3.53 9.19
N GLY A 171 2.50 -4.05 10.13
CA GLY A 171 1.65 -5.21 9.94
C GLY A 171 2.40 -6.54 10.04
N ARG A 172 1.63 -7.63 9.90
CA ARG A 172 2.13 -9.00 9.99
C ARG A 172 2.51 -9.50 8.60
N ARG A 173 3.58 -10.28 8.50
CA ARG A 173 3.94 -10.98 7.24
C ARG A 173 3.10 -12.23 7.08
N MET A 174 2.84 -12.63 5.84
CA MET A 174 2.15 -13.88 5.55
C MET A 174 2.91 -15.08 6.14
N PRO A 175 2.22 -16.10 6.66
CA PRO A 175 2.86 -17.29 7.20
C PRO A 175 3.73 -17.99 6.14
N MET A 176 4.91 -18.44 6.57
CA MET A 176 5.84 -19.30 5.83
C MET A 176 6.28 -20.43 6.75
N ALA A 177 6.69 -21.57 6.17
CA ALA A 177 7.21 -22.69 6.96
C ALA A 177 8.54 -22.32 7.62
N GLU A 178 9.40 -21.60 6.89
CA GLU A 178 10.65 -21.04 7.38
C GLU A 178 10.43 -19.69 8.07
N LYS A 179 11.34 -19.35 8.98
CA LYS A 179 11.42 -18.00 9.54
C LYS A 179 11.80 -17.01 8.43
N TRP A 180 11.07 -15.90 8.33
CA TRP A 180 11.46 -14.79 7.46
C TRP A 180 12.88 -14.29 7.81
N PRO A 181 13.76 -14.07 6.81
CA PRO A 181 15.05 -13.42 7.00
C PRO A 181 14.88 -12.05 7.66
N GLU A 182 15.88 -11.50 8.34
CA GLU A 182 15.75 -10.15 8.92
C GLU A 182 15.86 -9.08 7.83
N SER A 183 14.74 -8.41 7.54
CA SER A 183 14.65 -7.34 6.54
C SER A 183 13.41 -6.46 6.77
N PRO A 184 13.49 -5.14 6.51
CA PRO A 184 12.32 -4.27 6.58
C PRO A 184 11.34 -4.50 5.44
N TYR A 185 11.82 -4.98 4.28
CA TYR A 185 11.03 -5.18 3.07
C TYR A 185 11.36 -6.50 2.39
N TYR A 186 10.44 -7.04 1.59
CA TYR A 186 10.66 -8.29 0.86
C TYR A 186 10.07 -8.22 -0.53
N LEU A 187 10.76 -8.87 -1.47
CA LEU A 187 10.23 -9.22 -2.77
C LEU A 187 10.15 -10.74 -2.85
N LEU A 188 8.97 -11.28 -3.11
CA LEU A 188 8.74 -12.70 -3.24
C LEU A 188 8.42 -13.03 -4.69
N VAL A 189 9.03 -14.09 -5.21
CA VAL A 189 8.72 -14.68 -6.51
C VAL A 189 8.47 -16.16 -6.35
N LEU A 190 7.26 -16.60 -6.69
CA LEU A 190 6.89 -17.99 -6.81
C LEU A 190 6.71 -18.32 -8.30
N ARG A 191 7.36 -19.41 -8.72
CA ARG A 191 7.09 -20.04 -10.02
C ARG A 191 6.14 -21.19 -9.82
N LYS A 192 5.10 -21.28 -10.66
CA LYS A 192 4.10 -22.33 -10.62
C LYS A 192 4.72 -23.73 -10.61
N GLU A 193 5.78 -23.94 -11.40
CA GLU A 193 6.44 -25.24 -11.55
C GLU A 193 7.18 -25.70 -10.28
N ARG A 194 7.44 -24.78 -9.34
CA ARG A 194 8.12 -25.05 -8.08
C ARG A 194 7.23 -24.85 -6.86
N ALA A 195 5.97 -24.50 -7.06
CA ALA A 195 5.05 -24.25 -5.96
C ALA A 195 5.01 -25.46 -4.99
N PRO A 196 5.08 -25.24 -3.66
CA PRO A 196 4.97 -23.96 -2.96
C PRO A 196 6.31 -23.23 -2.69
N GLU A 197 7.43 -23.65 -3.27
CA GLU A 197 8.74 -22.98 -3.10
C GLU A 197 8.68 -21.53 -3.61
N CYS A 198 9.12 -20.60 -2.77
CA CYS A 198 9.19 -19.17 -3.07
C CYS A 198 10.63 -18.68 -2.97
N LEU A 199 11.08 -17.89 -3.96
CA LEU A 199 12.30 -17.12 -3.85
C LEU A 199 12.01 -15.79 -3.14
N VAL A 200 12.64 -15.56 -2.00
CA VAL A 200 12.49 -14.32 -1.23
C VAL A 200 13.77 -13.49 -1.29
N ARG A 201 13.65 -12.21 -1.65
CA ARG A 201 14.75 -11.24 -1.63
C ARG A 201 14.50 -10.20 -0.54
N THR A 202 15.54 -9.91 0.23
CA THR A 202 15.53 -8.82 1.21
C THR A 202 15.73 -7.47 0.51
N ALA A 203 15.15 -6.43 1.08
CA ALA A 203 15.20 -5.08 0.56
C ALA A 203 15.24 -4.07 1.72
N PHE A 204 15.87 -2.93 1.51
CA PHE A 204 16.23 -1.99 2.57
C PHE A 204 15.94 -0.54 2.17
N PHE A 205 15.97 0.36 3.14
CA PHE A 205 15.91 1.82 2.90
C PHE A 205 17.30 2.42 2.65
N ASN A 206 18.36 1.78 3.14
CA ASN A 206 19.75 2.26 3.05
C ASN A 206 20.55 1.66 1.87
N LYS A 207 19.90 0.87 1.01
CA LYS A 207 20.48 0.29 -0.21
C LYS A 207 19.43 0.31 -1.33
N PRO A 208 19.83 0.45 -2.61
CA PRO A 208 18.92 0.36 -3.73
C PRO A 208 18.07 -0.91 -3.70
N LEU A 209 16.78 -0.77 -4.01
CA LEU A 209 15.87 -1.88 -4.16
C LEU A 209 16.38 -2.82 -5.26
N PRO A 210 16.43 -4.14 -5.00
CA PRO A 210 16.91 -5.08 -6.00
C PRO A 210 15.95 -5.13 -7.20
N PRO A 211 16.47 -5.43 -8.39
CA PRO A 211 15.63 -5.69 -9.56
C PRO A 211 14.71 -6.88 -9.29
N LEU A 212 13.53 -6.83 -9.90
CA LEU A 212 12.49 -7.84 -9.78
C LEU A 212 12.31 -8.58 -11.10
N ALA A 213 12.39 -9.90 -11.06
CA ALA A 213 12.11 -10.76 -12.21
C ALA A 213 10.63 -11.17 -12.19
N ILE A 214 9.94 -10.91 -13.29
CA ILE A 214 8.54 -11.29 -13.51
C ILE A 214 8.54 -12.57 -14.35
N PRO A 215 8.27 -13.73 -13.73
CA PRO A 215 8.37 -15.01 -14.39
C PRO A 215 7.26 -15.20 -15.42
N LEU A 216 7.61 -15.60 -16.65
CA LEU A 216 6.63 -15.96 -17.67
C LEU A 216 6.47 -17.49 -17.74
N LYS A 217 6.13 -18.02 -18.92
CA LYS A 217 6.13 -19.48 -19.13
C LYS A 217 7.57 -20.02 -19.13
N PRO A 218 7.77 -21.32 -18.82
CA PRO A 218 9.11 -21.92 -18.72
C PRO A 218 10.05 -21.75 -19.93
N MET A 219 9.52 -21.53 -21.14
CA MET A 219 10.31 -21.35 -22.37
C MET A 219 10.62 -19.89 -22.69
N ASP A 220 10.14 -18.97 -21.86
CA ASP A 220 10.30 -17.54 -22.06
C ASP A 220 11.11 -16.94 -20.92
N ASP A 221 12.02 -16.04 -21.28
CA ASP A 221 12.82 -15.33 -20.29
C ASP A 221 11.95 -14.45 -19.38
N ASP A 222 12.35 -14.36 -18.12
CA ASP A 222 11.70 -13.45 -17.17
C ASP A 222 11.87 -12.00 -17.63
N VAL A 223 10.82 -11.20 -17.46
CA VAL A 223 10.92 -9.76 -17.67
C VAL A 223 11.47 -9.11 -16.40
N ARG A 224 12.56 -8.37 -16.54
CA ARG A 224 13.22 -7.70 -15.42
C ARG A 224 12.74 -6.26 -15.28
N ILE A 225 12.31 -5.90 -14.07
CA ILE A 225 11.92 -4.54 -13.68
C ILE A 225 12.97 -3.99 -12.71
N GLU A 226 13.50 -2.81 -13.00
CA GLU A 226 14.31 -2.03 -12.06
C GLU A 226 13.37 -1.24 -11.14
N LEU A 227 13.19 -1.68 -9.89
CA LEU A 227 12.23 -1.06 -8.96
C LEU A 227 12.69 0.31 -8.43
N GLN A 228 13.99 0.47 -8.15
CA GLN A 228 14.48 1.70 -7.52
C GLN A 228 14.16 2.96 -8.34
N PRO A 229 14.38 3.00 -9.67
CA PRO A 229 14.01 4.16 -10.47
C PRO A 229 12.52 4.52 -10.40
N LEU A 230 11.62 3.53 -10.33
CA LEU A 230 10.19 3.78 -10.22
C LEU A 230 9.86 4.47 -8.88
N VAL A 231 10.42 3.98 -7.78
CA VAL A 231 10.23 4.56 -6.45
C VAL A 231 10.79 5.99 -6.37
N ASP A 232 11.99 6.21 -6.91
CA ASP A 232 12.63 7.54 -6.94
C ASP A 232 11.81 8.55 -7.76
N GLU A 233 11.27 8.12 -8.90
CA GLU A 233 10.45 8.96 -9.75
C GLU A 233 9.13 9.32 -9.07
N ILE A 234 8.45 8.35 -8.44
CA ILE A 234 7.20 8.58 -7.71
C ILE A 234 7.42 9.60 -6.59
N TYR A 235 8.48 9.44 -5.81
CA TYR A 235 8.83 10.39 -4.76
C TYR A 235 9.00 11.80 -5.31
N SER A 236 9.79 11.95 -6.39
CA SER A 236 10.12 13.25 -6.94
C SER A 236 8.91 13.94 -7.57
N ARG A 237 8.15 13.21 -8.39
CA ARG A 237 6.98 13.73 -9.12
C ARG A 237 5.80 14.04 -8.20
N SER A 238 5.66 13.29 -7.11
CA SER A 238 4.60 13.51 -6.10
C SER A 238 5.00 14.56 -5.07
N ARG A 239 6.26 15.02 -5.10
CA ARG A 239 6.81 16.04 -4.21
C ARG A 239 6.72 15.68 -2.73
N TYR A 240 6.88 14.41 -2.37
CA TYR A 240 6.78 13.96 -0.98
C TYR A 240 7.75 14.66 -0.01
N TYR A 241 8.84 15.24 -0.51
CA TYR A 241 9.71 16.12 0.28
C TYR A 241 8.99 17.34 0.89
N GLN A 242 7.78 17.68 0.46
CA GLN A 242 6.94 18.73 1.04
C GLN A 242 6.01 18.22 2.15
N ASP A 243 5.63 16.95 2.09
CA ASP A 243 4.63 16.34 2.98
C ASP A 243 5.28 15.53 4.13
N ILE A 244 6.55 15.14 3.97
CA ILE A 244 7.28 14.32 4.92
C ILE A 244 8.12 15.19 5.85
N ASP A 245 7.84 15.10 7.15
CA ASP A 245 8.76 15.52 8.20
C ASP A 245 9.67 14.34 8.60
N TYR A 246 10.95 14.44 8.24
CA TYR A 246 11.96 13.41 8.54
C TYR A 246 12.40 13.38 10.01
N HIS A 247 11.94 14.31 10.84
CA HIS A 247 12.21 14.32 12.28
C HIS A 247 11.20 13.52 13.10
N GLU A 248 10.06 13.16 12.49
CA GLU A 248 9.06 12.31 13.15
C GLU A 248 9.60 10.89 13.40
N PRO A 249 9.29 10.28 14.56
CA PRO A 249 9.72 8.93 14.85
C PRO A 249 8.97 7.91 13.99
N LEU A 250 9.74 7.00 13.38
CA LEU A 250 9.16 5.90 12.61
C LEU A 250 8.50 4.86 13.51
N GLN A 251 7.42 4.27 13.00
CA GLN A 251 6.75 3.11 13.60
C GLN A 251 6.65 1.99 12.56
N PRO A 252 7.19 0.79 12.82
CA PRO A 252 7.98 0.41 13.99
C PRO A 252 9.28 1.23 14.11
N PRO A 253 9.87 1.36 15.32
CA PRO A 253 11.12 2.09 15.50
C PRO A 253 12.26 1.45 14.69
N LEU A 254 13.22 2.27 14.28
CA LEU A 254 14.46 1.79 13.67
C LEU A 254 15.40 1.22 14.74
N SER A 255 16.33 0.36 14.33
CA SER A 255 17.41 -0.06 15.23
C SER A 255 18.32 1.14 15.57
N PRO A 256 19.05 1.12 16.69
CA PRO A 256 19.97 2.22 17.03
C PRO A 256 21.01 2.52 15.93
N ALA A 257 21.50 1.49 15.24
CA ALA A 257 22.42 1.64 14.12
C ALA A 257 21.77 2.34 12.92
N ASP A 258 20.52 1.99 12.62
CA ASP A 258 19.75 2.60 11.53
C ASP A 258 19.34 4.04 11.83
N VAL A 259 19.07 4.37 13.10
CA VAL A 259 18.83 5.75 13.55
C VAL A 259 20.08 6.60 13.32
N ALA A 260 21.25 6.14 13.77
CA ALA A 260 22.50 6.86 13.57
C ALA A 260 22.83 7.06 12.08
N TRP A 261 22.58 6.04 11.25
CA TRP A 261 22.71 6.13 9.80
C TRP A 261 21.76 7.18 9.21
N LEU A 262 20.49 7.19 9.64
CA LEU A 262 19.48 8.14 9.18
C LEU A 262 19.87 9.58 9.52
N GLU A 263 20.27 9.84 10.76
CA GLU A 263 20.71 11.17 11.21
C GLU A 263 21.93 11.67 10.44
N GLN A 264 22.87 10.79 10.11
CA GLN A 264 23.98 11.14 9.23
C GLN A 264 23.48 11.45 7.82
N ARG A 265 22.59 10.60 7.27
CA ARG A 265 22.10 10.74 5.91
C ARG A 265 21.32 12.03 5.68
N LEU A 266 20.48 12.42 6.63
CA LEU A 266 19.70 13.67 6.57
C LEU A 266 20.61 14.91 6.64
N ARG A 267 21.72 14.85 7.39
CA ARG A 267 22.73 15.92 7.42
C ARG A 267 23.49 16.08 6.10
N GLU A 268 23.70 14.98 5.37
CA GLU A 268 24.36 15.00 4.05
C GLU A 268 23.41 15.43 2.92
N ALA A 269 22.10 15.28 3.11
CA ALA A 269 21.08 15.59 2.11
C ALA A 269 20.56 17.04 2.16
N ASN A 270 20.78 17.74 3.27
CA ASN A 270 20.58 19.17 3.45
C ASN A 270 21.76 19.99 2.94
#